data_AF-A0A4Z1HW53-F1
#
_entry.id   AF-A0A4Z1HW53-F1
#
_cell.length_a   1.000
_cell.length_b   1.000
_cell.length_c   1.000
_cell.angle_alpha   90.00
_cell.angle_beta   90.00
_cell.angle_gamma   90.00
#
_symmetry.space_group_name_H-M   'P 1'
#
loop_
_entity.id
_entity.type
_entity.pdbx_description
1 polymer ?
#
loop_
_entity_poly.entity_id
_entity_poly.type
_entity_poly.pdbx_seq_one_letter_code
_entity_poly.pdbx_strand_id
1 'polypeptide(L)'
;MVARTPSKLEVLISSFPTSFNIFPLPSTTSATELAIPPSVAISTIPADRPIESNMREILAILLRHEKRDEGNQRTLLEMAYKPSQTPLMRMAEDAGWVAIPGLEVLSAQGWFQFQKWTGIRPLYADARAAVMDDSIA
;
A
#
# COMPACT_ATOMS: atom_id res chain seq x y z
N MET A 1 6.75 -9.01 4.36
CA MET A 1 7.23 -7.65 4.02
C MET A 1 8.22 -7.77 2.88
N VAL A 2 8.10 -6.92 1.86
CA VAL A 2 8.97 -6.90 0.67
C VAL A 2 9.76 -5.60 0.67
N ALA A 3 11.05 -5.65 0.38
CA ALA A 3 11.89 -4.46 0.25
C ALA A 3 13.03 -4.71 -0.76
N ARG A 4 13.57 -3.63 -1.33
CA ARG A 4 14.67 -3.70 -2.30
C ARG A 4 15.94 -4.37 -1.77
N THR A 5 16.26 -4.13 -0.50
CA THR A 5 17.54 -4.58 0.09
C THR A 5 17.26 -5.47 1.30
N PRO A 6 17.64 -6.76 1.28
CA PRO A 6 17.41 -7.68 2.39
C PRO A 6 17.98 -7.21 3.73
N SER A 7 19.18 -6.62 3.75
CA SER A 7 19.80 -6.13 5.00
C SER A 7 19.01 -4.98 5.64
N LYS A 8 18.39 -4.09 4.84
CA LYS A 8 17.51 -3.05 5.37
C LYS A 8 16.18 -3.61 5.89
N LEU A 9 15.72 -4.70 5.29
CA LEU A 9 14.49 -5.38 5.68
C LEU A 9 14.61 -5.98 7.08
N GLU A 10 15.73 -6.65 7.38
CA GLU A 10 15.98 -7.24 8.70
C GLU A 10 16.04 -6.19 9.82
N VAL A 11 16.73 -5.06 9.56
CA VAL A 11 16.80 -3.94 10.51
C VAL A 11 15.42 -3.31 10.76
N LEU A 12 14.61 -3.19 9.70
CA LEU A 12 13.25 -2.68 9.86
C LEU A 12 12.40 -3.64 10.69
N ILE A 13 12.47 -4.95 10.42
CA ILE A 13 11.72 -5.97 11.15
C ILE A 13 12.12 -5.99 12.63
N SER A 14 13.41 -5.86 12.94
CA SER A 14 13.91 -5.87 14.33
C SER A 14 13.49 -4.64 15.14
N SER A 15 13.05 -3.56 14.49
CA SER A 15 12.49 -2.39 15.18
C SER A 15 11.07 -2.61 15.73
N PHE A 16 10.38 -3.67 15.32
CA PHE A 16 9.03 -3.99 15.78
C PHE A 16 9.03 -5.10 16.83
N PRO A 17 8.03 -5.11 17.75
CA PRO A 17 7.82 -6.24 18.66
C PRO A 17 7.62 -7.55 17.89
N THR A 18 8.15 -8.66 18.42
CA THR A 18 8.00 -9.99 17.80
C THR A 18 6.55 -10.44 17.67
N SER A 19 5.66 -9.93 18.51
CA SER A 19 4.21 -10.17 18.46
C SER A 19 3.53 -9.65 17.18
N PHE A 20 4.22 -8.84 16.36
CA PHE A 20 3.67 -8.31 15.11
C PHE A 20 3.77 -9.32 13.95
N ASN A 21 4.40 -10.49 14.16
CA ASN A 21 4.47 -11.59 13.18
C ASN A 21 4.94 -11.12 11.79
N ILE A 22 6.00 -10.32 11.73
CA ILE A 22 6.51 -9.76 10.48
C ILE A 22 7.51 -10.74 9.85
N PHE A 23 7.16 -11.28 8.69
CA PHE A 23 8.03 -12.20 7.94
C PHE A 23 8.63 -11.51 6.72
N PRO A 24 9.95 -11.60 6.48
CA PRO A 24 10.58 -11.09 5.27
C PRO A 24 10.21 -11.96 4.07
N LEU A 25 10.00 -11.35 2.90
CA LEU A 25 9.78 -12.02 1.63
C LEU A 25 10.87 -11.56 0.65
N PRO A 26 12.10 -12.11 0.74
CA PRO A 26 13.24 -11.63 -0.03
C PRO A 26 13.29 -12.18 -1.47
N SER A 27 12.48 -13.18 -1.82
CA SER A 27 12.55 -13.88 -3.09
C SER A 27 11.18 -14.31 -3.63
N THR A 28 11.12 -14.64 -4.91
CA THR A 28 9.93 -15.19 -5.56
C THR A 28 9.51 -16.52 -4.93
N THR A 29 10.45 -17.39 -4.57
CA THR A 29 10.19 -18.64 -3.83
C THR A 29 9.43 -18.37 -2.53
N SER A 30 9.93 -17.42 -1.72
CA SER A 30 9.26 -17.07 -0.45
C SER A 30 7.84 -16.52 -0.64
N ALA A 31 7.57 -15.87 -1.78
CA ALA A 31 6.25 -15.36 -2.10
C ALA A 31 5.28 -16.45 -2.57
N THR A 32 5.75 -17.42 -3.35
CA THR A 32 4.93 -18.55 -3.85
C THR A 32 4.58 -19.55 -2.75
N GLU A 33 5.49 -19.76 -1.80
CA GLU A 33 5.32 -20.75 -0.73
C GLU A 33 4.40 -20.28 0.40
N LEU A 34 3.93 -19.03 0.36
CA LEU A 34 3.03 -18.50 1.37
C LEU A 34 1.80 -19.42 1.53
N ALA A 35 1.55 -19.81 2.79
CA ALA A 35 0.35 -20.57 3.14
C ALA A 35 -0.89 -19.68 3.03
N ILE A 36 -0.78 -18.43 3.49
CA ILE A 36 -1.85 -17.44 3.52
C ILE A 36 -1.32 -16.17 2.81
N PRO A 37 -1.70 -15.92 1.55
CA PRO A 37 -1.30 -14.70 0.86
C PRO A 37 -2.05 -13.48 1.43
N PRO A 38 -1.47 -12.27 1.32
CA PRO A 38 -2.12 -11.06 1.82
C PRO A 38 -3.38 -10.71 1.00
N SER A 39 -4.43 -10.31 1.71
CA SER A 39 -5.60 -9.64 1.14
C SER A 39 -5.47 -8.12 1.11
N VAL A 40 -4.59 -7.55 1.95
CA VAL A 40 -4.31 -6.11 2.00
C VAL A 40 -2.82 -5.88 1.78
N ALA A 41 -2.49 -4.90 0.95
CA ALA A 41 -1.13 -4.44 0.70
C ALA A 41 -1.05 -2.93 0.91
N ILE A 42 0.06 -2.46 1.48
CA ILE A 42 0.36 -1.02 1.62
C ILE A 42 1.67 -0.76 0.88
N SER A 43 1.60 0.04 -0.17
CA SER A 43 2.76 0.48 -0.93
C SER A 43 3.31 1.76 -0.34
N THR A 44 4.59 1.74 0.01
CA THR A 44 5.33 2.93 0.46
C THR A 44 6.52 3.23 -0.46
N ILE A 45 6.56 2.63 -1.65
CA ILE A 45 7.62 2.89 -2.62
C ILE A 45 7.31 4.18 -3.38
N PRO A 46 8.31 5.03 -3.67
CA PRO A 46 8.11 6.19 -4.53
C PRO A 46 7.62 5.77 -5.91
N ALA A 47 6.65 6.53 -6.47
CA ALA A 47 6.09 6.27 -7.80
C ALA A 47 6.75 7.09 -8.93
N ASP A 48 7.78 7.88 -8.61
CA ASP A 48 8.60 8.65 -9.56
C ASP A 48 9.68 7.79 -10.25
N ARG A 49 9.87 6.54 -9.79
CA ARG A 49 10.89 5.62 -10.29
C ARG A 49 10.28 4.27 -10.65
N PRO A 50 10.85 3.55 -11.64
CA PRO A 50 10.44 2.18 -11.91
C PRO A 50 10.59 1.28 -10.68
N ILE A 51 9.65 0.35 -10.53
CA ILE A 51 9.78 -0.76 -9.58
C ILE A 51 10.95 -1.62 -10.04
N GLU A 52 11.87 -1.91 -9.12
CA GLU A 52 13.04 -2.75 -9.40
C GLU A 52 12.58 -4.16 -9.81
N SER A 53 13.27 -4.79 -10.77
CA SER A 53 12.85 -6.04 -11.42
C SER A 53 12.59 -7.18 -10.44
N ASN A 54 13.47 -7.40 -9.45
CA ASN A 54 13.30 -8.45 -8.45
C ASN A 54 12.05 -8.25 -7.60
N MET A 55 11.79 -7.00 -7.22
CA MET A 55 10.67 -6.63 -6.38
C MET A 55 9.38 -6.72 -7.18
N ARG A 56 9.43 -6.35 -8.46
CA ARG A 56 8.29 -6.47 -9.38
C ARG A 56 7.86 -7.91 -9.56
N GLU A 57 8.78 -8.86 -9.67
CA GLU A 57 8.47 -10.30 -9.78
C GLU A 57 7.80 -10.83 -8.51
N ILE A 58 8.33 -10.47 -7.34
CA ILE A 58 7.73 -10.82 -6.04
C ILE A 58 6.31 -10.25 -5.93
N LEU A 59 6.13 -8.98 -6.28
CA LEU A 59 4.81 -8.33 -6.26
C LEU A 59 3.84 -8.98 -7.25
N ALA A 60 4.29 -9.39 -8.44
CA ALA A 60 3.45 -10.10 -9.41
C ALA A 60 2.90 -11.41 -8.85
N ILE A 61 3.75 -12.20 -8.18
CA ILE A 61 3.36 -13.44 -7.52
C ILE A 61 2.37 -13.16 -6.40
N LEU A 62 2.62 -12.18 -5.55
CA LEU A 62 1.72 -11.84 -4.43
C LEU A 62 0.35 -11.37 -4.91
N LEU A 63 0.32 -10.49 -5.93
CA LEU A 63 -0.92 -9.95 -6.48
C LEU A 63 -1.76 -11.02 -7.17
N ARG A 64 -1.13 -12.03 -7.80
CA ARG A 64 -1.83 -13.12 -8.51
C ARG A 64 -1.79 -14.47 -7.80
N HIS A 65 -1.43 -14.49 -6.51
CA HIS A 65 -1.17 -15.70 -5.75
C HIS A 65 -2.31 -16.73 -5.87
N GLU A 66 -1.98 -18.00 -6.11
CA GLU A 66 -2.94 -19.06 -6.41
C GLU A 66 -3.84 -19.38 -5.21
N LYS A 67 -3.27 -19.40 -4.00
CA LYS A 67 -4.02 -19.61 -2.74
C LYS A 67 -4.79 -18.38 -2.27
N ARG A 68 -5.08 -17.41 -3.15
CA ARG A 68 -5.89 -16.24 -2.77
C ARG A 68 -7.29 -16.69 -2.40
N ASP A 69 -7.89 -15.97 -1.47
CA ASP A 69 -9.30 -16.16 -1.15
C ASP A 69 -10.16 -15.49 -2.23
N GLU A 70 -10.76 -16.30 -3.11
CA GLU A 70 -11.55 -15.80 -4.25
C GLU A 70 -12.84 -15.10 -3.84
N GLY A 71 -13.33 -15.32 -2.62
CA GLY A 71 -14.55 -14.70 -2.11
C GLY A 71 -14.34 -13.33 -1.45
N ASN A 72 -13.07 -12.93 -1.24
CA ASN A 72 -12.74 -11.75 -0.47
C ASN A 72 -12.07 -10.66 -1.31
N GLN A 73 -12.55 -9.42 -1.16
CA GLN A 73 -11.94 -8.26 -1.79
C GLN A 73 -10.48 -8.11 -1.32
N ARG A 74 -9.58 -7.91 -2.29
CA ARG A 74 -8.19 -7.58 -2.02
C ARG A 74 -7.95 -6.11 -2.28
N THR A 75 -7.19 -5.45 -1.40
CA THR A 75 -7.04 -4.00 -1.43
C THR A 75 -5.59 -3.56 -1.34
N LEU A 76 -5.17 -2.74 -2.30
CA LEU A 76 -3.88 -2.07 -2.30
C LEU A 76 -4.10 -0.62 -1.84
N LEU A 77 -3.43 -0.21 -0.78
CA LEU A 77 -3.31 1.19 -0.39
C LEU A 77 -1.98 1.75 -0.92
N GLU A 78 -2.06 2.71 -1.84
CA GLU A 78 -0.89 3.40 -2.35
C GLU A 78 -0.62 4.67 -1.53
N MET A 79 0.62 4.86 -1.07
CA MET A 79 0.99 6.07 -0.33
C MET A 79 1.50 7.18 -1.25
N ALA A 80 1.98 6.84 -2.45
CA ALA A 80 2.31 7.84 -3.45
C ALA A 80 1.03 8.44 -4.07
N TYR A 81 0.97 9.75 -4.19
CA TYR A 81 -0.17 10.46 -4.79
C TYR A 81 0.21 11.19 -6.09
N LYS A 82 1.45 11.03 -6.55
CA LYS A 82 1.95 11.54 -7.84
C LYS A 82 2.72 10.42 -8.55
N PRO A 83 2.29 10.00 -9.76
CA PRO A 83 1.04 10.37 -10.44
C PRO A 83 -0.21 9.87 -9.68
N SER A 84 -1.40 10.33 -10.08
CA SER A 84 -2.68 9.94 -9.48
C SER A 84 -2.97 8.44 -9.57
N GLN A 85 -2.51 7.79 -10.65
CA GLN A 85 -2.54 6.34 -10.82
C GLN A 85 -1.10 5.83 -11.02
N THR A 86 -0.58 5.11 -10.03
CA THR A 86 0.81 4.60 -10.05
C THR A 86 0.93 3.32 -10.88
N PRO A 87 2.14 2.94 -11.32
CA PRO A 87 2.37 1.65 -11.97
C PRO A 87 1.96 0.45 -11.09
N LEU A 88 2.11 0.55 -9.77
CA LEU A 88 1.75 -0.52 -8.85
C LEU A 88 0.22 -0.63 -8.67
N MET A 89 -0.49 0.50 -8.65
CA MET A 89 -1.95 0.50 -8.68
C MET A 89 -2.49 -0.23 -9.91
N ARG A 90 -1.99 0.10 -11.11
CA ARG A 90 -2.38 -0.59 -12.35
C ARG A 90 -2.11 -2.09 -12.27
N MET A 91 -0.92 -2.47 -11.81
CA MET A 91 -0.53 -3.86 -11.67
C MET A 91 -1.46 -4.64 -10.71
N ALA A 92 -1.95 -3.99 -9.66
CA ALA A 92 -2.90 -4.58 -8.71
C ALA A 92 -4.33 -4.65 -9.29
N GLU A 93 -4.79 -3.59 -9.95
CA GLU A 93 -6.08 -3.54 -10.66
C GLU A 93 -6.17 -4.63 -11.75
N ASP A 94 -5.11 -4.81 -12.54
CA ASP A 94 -4.99 -5.88 -13.54
C ASP A 94 -5.04 -7.29 -12.92
N ALA A 95 -4.75 -7.41 -11.61
CA ALA A 95 -4.82 -8.64 -10.83
C ALA A 95 -6.14 -8.77 -10.04
N GLY A 96 -7.11 -7.86 -10.25
CA GLY A 96 -8.43 -7.88 -9.62
C GLY A 96 -8.47 -7.26 -8.22
N TRP A 97 -7.44 -6.50 -7.82
CA TRP A 97 -7.45 -5.77 -6.55
C TRP A 97 -8.15 -4.41 -6.69
N VAL A 98 -8.74 -3.95 -5.59
CA VAL A 98 -9.17 -2.56 -5.44
C VAL A 98 -7.97 -1.72 -5.01
N ALA A 99 -7.61 -0.70 -5.80
CA ALA A 99 -6.55 0.23 -5.46
C ALA A 99 -7.13 1.51 -4.83
N ILE A 100 -6.59 1.92 -3.67
CA ILE A 100 -6.90 3.17 -2.99
C ILE A 100 -5.72 4.14 -3.21
N PRO A 101 -5.95 5.30 -3.84
CA PRO A 101 -4.89 6.26 -4.15
C PRO A 101 -4.42 7.03 -2.92
N GLY A 102 -3.17 7.51 -2.94
CA GLY A 102 -2.57 8.23 -1.80
C GLY A 102 -3.26 9.54 -1.42
N LEU A 103 -4.02 10.16 -2.34
CA LEU A 103 -4.82 11.35 -2.01
C LEU A 103 -5.95 11.05 -1.00
N GLU A 104 -6.48 9.83 -0.97
CA GLU A 104 -7.43 9.41 0.07
C GLU A 104 -6.74 9.37 1.43
N VAL A 105 -5.50 8.88 1.48
CA VAL A 105 -4.70 8.87 2.71
C VAL A 105 -4.37 10.28 3.17
N LEU A 106 -4.00 11.17 2.24
CA LEU A 106 -3.73 12.58 2.54
C LEU A 106 -4.98 13.26 3.15
N SER A 107 -6.15 13.02 2.55
CA SER A 107 -7.44 13.54 3.03
C SER A 107 -7.72 13.07 4.46
N ALA A 108 -7.60 11.77 4.72
CA ALA A 108 -7.83 11.19 6.04
C ALA A 108 -6.83 11.70 7.08
N GLN A 109 -5.56 11.78 6.71
CA GLN A 109 -4.48 12.26 7.58
C GLN A 109 -4.71 13.73 7.99
N GLY A 110 -5.02 14.61 7.04
CA GLY A 110 -5.32 16.02 7.31
C GLY A 110 -6.59 16.19 8.13
N TRP A 111 -7.62 15.38 7.85
CA TRP A 111 -8.88 15.38 8.61
C TRP A 111 -8.67 15.01 10.09
N PHE A 112 -7.81 14.03 10.39
CA PHE A 112 -7.44 13.72 11.78
C PHE A 112 -6.59 14.82 12.43
N GLN A 113 -5.69 15.46 11.69
CA GLN A 113 -4.91 16.60 12.19
C GLN A 113 -5.80 17.77 12.57
N PHE A 114 -6.74 18.14 11.70
CA PHE A 114 -7.70 19.22 11.95
C PHE A 114 -8.51 18.98 13.23
N GLN A 115 -9.01 17.75 13.42
CA GLN A 115 -9.72 17.36 14.65
C GLN A 115 -8.85 17.54 15.89
N LYS A 116 -7.59 17.11 15.84
CA LYS A 116 -6.67 17.21 16.98
C LYS A 116 -6.35 18.66 17.35
N TRP A 117 -6.27 19.56 16.38
CA TRP A 117 -5.93 20.96 16.62
C TRP A 117 -7.13 21.81 17.03
N THR A 118 -8.31 21.55 16.47
CA THR A 118 -9.47 22.42 16.65
C THR A 118 -10.50 21.85 17.62
N GLY A 119 -10.48 20.54 17.88
CA GLY A 119 -11.56 19.83 18.58
C GLY A 119 -12.85 19.70 17.75
N ILE A 120 -12.87 20.19 16.51
CA ILE A 120 -14.02 20.13 15.61
C ILE A 120 -13.90 18.90 14.71
N ARG A 121 -14.99 18.14 14.58
CA ARG A 121 -15.07 16.99 13.68
C ARG A 121 -15.94 17.32 12.46
N PRO A 122 -15.35 17.85 11.37
CA PRO A 122 -16.09 18.10 10.14
C PRO A 122 -16.47 16.78 9.47
N LEU A 123 -17.37 16.82 8.48
CA LEU A 123 -17.66 15.65 7.66
C LEU A 123 -16.40 15.27 6.87
N TYR A 124 -16.11 13.97 6.76
CA TYR A 124 -14.96 13.50 5.98
C TYR A 124 -15.09 13.90 4.50
N ALA A 125 -16.32 13.95 3.98
CA ALA A 125 -16.60 14.38 2.60
C ALA A 125 -16.04 15.79 2.31
N ASP A 126 -16.12 16.72 3.26
CA ASP A 126 -15.61 18.09 3.10
C ASP A 126 -14.08 18.10 3.03
N ALA A 127 -13.42 17.35 3.93
CA ALA A 127 -11.96 17.23 3.93
C ALA A 127 -11.44 16.53 2.68
N ARG A 128 -12.16 15.51 2.20
CA ARG A 128 -11.85 14.82 0.95
C ARG A 128 -12.04 15.76 -0.25
N ALA A 129 -13.14 16.51 -0.32
CA ALA A 129 -13.38 17.47 -1.40
C ALA A 129 -12.26 18.52 -1.44
N ALA A 130 -11.82 19.04 -0.30
CA ALA A 130 -10.73 20.02 -0.23
C ALA A 130 -9.38 19.53 -0.78
N VAL A 131 -9.16 18.22 -0.86
CA VAL A 131 -7.94 17.62 -1.43
C VAL A 131 -8.12 17.22 -2.89
N MET A 132 -9.32 16.83 -3.28
CA MET A 132 -9.62 16.26 -4.61
C MET A 132 -10.08 17.32 -5.63
N ASP A 133 -10.45 18.51 -5.18
CA ASP A 133 -10.96 19.59 -6.03
C ASP A 133 -9.81 20.42 -6.62
N ASP A 134 -9.53 20.20 -7.92
CA ASP A 134 -8.56 20.97 -8.70
C ASP A 134 -9.03 22.42 -9.00
N SER A 135 -10.25 22.82 -8.61
CA SER A 135 -10.77 24.17 -8.87
C SER A 135 -10.30 25.25 -7.88
N ILE A 136 -9.54 24.87 -6.83
CA ILE A 136 -9.07 25.76 -5.77
C ILE A 136 -7.53 25.96 -5.82
N ALA A 137 -6.84 25.44 -6.85
CA ALA A 137 -5.39 25.57 -7.03
C ALA A 137 -4.99 26.65 -8.06
#